data_AF-A0A0B1TYE8-F1
#
_entry.id   AF-A0A0B1TYE8-F1
#
_cell.length_a   1.000
_cell.length_b   1.000
_cell.length_c   1.000
_cell.angle_alpha   90.00
_cell.angle_beta   90.00
_cell.angle_gamma   90.00
#
_symmetry.space_group_name_H-M   'P 1'
#
loop_
_entity.id
_entity.type
_entity.pdbx_description
1 polymer ?
#
loop_
_entity_poly.entity_id
_entity_poly.type
_entity_poly.pdbx_seq_one_letter_code
_entity_poly.pdbx_strand_id
1 'polypeptide(L)'
;MSRYARPLCVCLLLASLAVPARVPAAVIQVDVDSYRLNGGPPVTAAWEIAERLSVAKDVAIVVMDQKATKATVQTLMKNLETLNVPTLFTKKGDYEILLKRGVIKPAPAP
;
A
#
# COMPACT_ATOMS: atom_id res chain seq x y z
N MET A 1 41.23 27.37 -7.10
CA MET A 1 39.97 26.94 -6.45
C MET A 1 39.05 26.33 -7.51
N SER A 2 38.58 25.11 -7.25
CA SER A 2 38.17 24.11 -8.23
C SER A 2 36.90 24.47 -9.02
N ARG A 3 37.02 24.55 -10.36
CA ARG A 3 35.90 24.74 -11.31
C ARG A 3 35.07 23.47 -11.52
N TYR A 4 35.49 22.33 -10.94
CA TYR A 4 34.86 21.02 -11.07
C TYR A 4 33.88 20.67 -9.92
N ALA A 5 33.82 21.49 -8.86
CA ALA A 5 32.95 21.22 -7.71
C ALA A 5 31.45 21.40 -8.02
N ARG A 6 31.11 22.28 -8.97
CA ARG A 6 29.73 22.57 -9.37
C ARG A 6 29.03 21.44 -10.15
N PRO A 7 29.62 20.82 -11.20
CA PRO A 7 28.95 19.74 -11.92
C PRO A 7 28.77 18.47 -11.09
N LEU A 8 29.73 18.15 -10.21
CA LEU A 8 29.62 16.98 -9.31
C LEU A 8 28.43 17.08 -8.34
N CYS A 9 28.15 18.28 -7.84
CA CYS A 9 27.03 18.51 -6.92
C CYS A 9 25.67 18.37 -7.62
N VAL A 10 25.56 18.80 -8.88
CA VAL A 10 24.35 18.66 -9.70
C VAL A 10 24.08 17.19 -10.07
N CYS A 11 25.13 16.43 -10.41
CA CYS A 11 24.99 14.99 -10.69
C CYS A 11 24.56 14.19 -9.46
N LEU A 12 25.03 14.56 -8.25
CA LEU A 12 24.61 13.91 -7.00
C LEU A 12 23.15 14.20 -6.64
N LEU A 13 22.66 15.43 -6.87
CA LEU A 13 21.24 15.77 -6.67
C LEU A 13 20.33 15.03 -7.64
N LEU A 14 20.72 14.93 -8.92
CA LEU A 14 19.99 14.15 -9.93
C LEU A 14 19.97 12.65 -9.61
N ALA A 15 21.06 12.10 -9.05
CA ALA A 15 21.11 10.70 -8.63
C ALA A 15 20.14 10.40 -7.47
N SER A 16 19.86 11.36 -6.59
CA SER A 16 18.91 11.17 -5.48
C SER A 16 17.44 11.08 -5.93
N LEU A 17 17.09 11.67 -7.08
CA LEU A 17 15.77 11.54 -7.70
C LEU A 17 15.56 10.16 -8.39
N ALA A 18 16.64 9.44 -8.67
CA ALA A 18 16.60 8.15 -9.35
C ALA A 18 16.33 6.98 -8.39
N VAL A 19 16.33 7.22 -7.07
CA VAL A 19 15.98 6.19 -6.09
C VAL A 19 14.47 6.24 -5.86
N PRO A 20 13.69 5.25 -6.35
CA PRO A 20 12.26 5.20 -6.05
C PRO A 20 12.11 5.08 -4.53
N ALA A 21 11.51 6.11 -3.91
CA ALA A 21 11.10 6.06 -2.52
C ALA A 21 10.16 4.86 -2.36
N ARG A 22 10.62 3.82 -1.67
CA ARG A 22 9.79 2.66 -1.35
C ARG A 22 8.80 3.13 -0.28
N VAL A 23 7.59 3.48 -0.71
CA VAL A 23 6.51 3.76 0.23
C VAL A 23 6.06 2.42 0.80
N PRO A 24 6.05 2.26 2.12
CA PRO A 24 5.60 1.02 2.71
C PRO A 24 4.12 0.81 2.37
N ALA A 25 3.79 -0.41 1.99
CA ALA A 25 2.47 -0.76 1.50
C ALA A 25 2.02 -2.07 2.14
N ALA A 26 0.86 -2.00 2.77
CA ALA A 26 0.22 -3.12 3.42
C ALA A 26 -0.89 -3.69 2.54
N VAL A 27 -1.00 -5.01 2.55
CA VAL A 27 -1.96 -5.75 1.73
C VAL A 27 -3.14 -6.12 2.62
N ILE A 28 -4.32 -5.62 2.30
CA ILE A 28 -5.57 -6.00 2.95
C ILE A 28 -6.28 -6.98 2.02
N GLN A 29 -6.43 -8.23 2.43
CA GLN A 29 -7.34 -9.16 1.76
C GLN A 29 -8.72 -9.01 2.36
N VAL A 30 -9.72 -8.78 1.51
CA VAL A 30 -11.12 -8.69 1.91
C VAL A 30 -11.81 -10.01 1.58
N ASP A 31 -12.22 -10.72 2.61
CA ASP A 31 -13.05 -11.93 2.54
C ASP A 31 -14.54 -11.54 2.67
N VAL A 32 -15.44 -12.52 2.87
CA VAL A 32 -16.90 -12.29 2.94
C VAL A 32 -17.26 -11.27 4.03
N ASP A 33 -16.87 -11.57 5.28
CA ASP A 33 -17.19 -10.79 6.49
C ASP A 33 -15.95 -10.52 7.36
N SER A 34 -14.75 -10.64 6.77
CA SER A 34 -13.50 -10.44 7.50
C SER A 34 -12.43 -9.88 6.59
N TYR A 35 -11.34 -9.44 7.21
CA TYR A 35 -10.22 -8.81 6.57
C TYR A 35 -8.93 -9.46 7.07
N ARG A 36 -7.93 -9.62 6.21
CA ARG A 36 -6.59 -10.08 6.62
C ARG A 36 -5.56 -9.03 6.24
N LEU A 37 -4.76 -8.62 7.22
CA LEU A 37 -3.65 -7.71 7.01
C LEU A 37 -2.37 -8.49 6.78
N ASN A 38 -1.69 -8.26 5.65
CA ASN A 38 -0.41 -8.88 5.28
C ASN A 38 -0.39 -10.43 5.41
N GLY A 39 -1.52 -11.09 5.15
CA GLY A 39 -1.65 -12.55 5.28
C GLY A 39 -1.78 -13.07 6.72
N GLY A 40 -1.94 -12.18 7.70
CA GLY A 40 -2.18 -12.52 9.10
C GLY A 40 -3.57 -13.10 9.39
N PRO A 41 -3.92 -13.24 10.68
CA PRO A 41 -5.22 -13.77 11.09
C PRO A 41 -6.38 -12.88 10.62
N PRO A 42 -7.59 -13.44 10.44
CA PRO A 42 -8.77 -12.68 10.07
C PRO A 42 -9.18 -11.73 11.20
N VAL A 43 -9.51 -10.50 10.83
CA VAL A 43 -10.01 -9.42 11.68
C VAL A 43 -11.38 -9.03 11.15
N THR A 44 -12.38 -8.88 12.02
CA THR A 44 -13.76 -8.51 11.62
C THR A 44 -13.98 -7.00 11.68
N ALA A 45 -13.23 -6.30 12.51
CA ALA A 45 -13.32 -4.85 12.66
C ALA A 45 -12.53 -4.12 11.56
N ALA A 46 -13.25 -3.55 10.58
CA ALA A 46 -12.63 -2.75 9.51
C ALA A 46 -11.87 -1.53 10.04
N TRP A 47 -12.34 -0.96 11.16
CA TRP A 47 -11.72 0.20 11.79
C TRP A 47 -10.31 -0.12 12.32
N GLU A 48 -10.14 -1.28 12.97
CA GLU A 48 -8.85 -1.69 13.53
C GLU A 48 -7.75 -1.78 12.46
N ILE A 49 -8.10 -2.27 11.26
CA ILE A 49 -7.17 -2.31 10.13
C ILE A 49 -6.85 -0.90 9.63
N ALA A 50 -7.87 -0.08 9.40
CA ALA A 50 -7.67 1.27 8.88
C ALA A 50 -6.83 2.13 9.85
N GLU A 51 -7.07 1.99 11.16
CA GLU A 51 -6.30 2.65 12.22
C GLU A 51 -4.82 2.24 12.17
N ARG A 52 -4.53 0.92 12.15
CA ARG A 52 -3.15 0.41 12.05
C ARG A 52 -2.39 0.98 10.86
N LEU A 53 -3.05 1.08 9.69
CA LEU A 53 -2.45 1.64 8.49
C LEU A 53 -2.21 3.15 8.59
N SER A 54 -3.16 3.88 9.16
CA SER A 54 -3.03 5.32 9.36
C SER A 54 -1.91 5.70 10.32
N VAL A 55 -1.65 4.86 11.33
CA VAL A 55 -0.56 4.99 12.29
C VAL A 55 0.78 4.65 11.61
N ALA A 56 0.84 3.54 10.89
CA ALA A 56 2.03 3.10 10.17
C ALA A 56 2.41 4.01 8.98
N LYS A 57 1.49 4.88 8.52
CA LYS A 57 1.61 5.68 7.28
C LYS A 57 1.80 4.81 6.03
N ASP A 58 1.22 3.61 6.07
CA ASP A 58 1.27 2.66 4.98
C ASP A 58 0.22 2.98 3.91
N VAL A 59 0.56 2.69 2.65
CA VAL A 59 -0.41 2.63 1.56
C VAL A 59 -1.21 1.33 1.67
N ALA A 60 -2.52 1.40 1.57
CA ALA A 60 -3.40 0.24 1.57
C ALA A 60 -3.55 -0.34 0.15
N ILE A 61 -3.12 -1.58 -0.05
CA ILE A 61 -3.47 -2.37 -1.24
C ILE A 61 -4.63 -3.28 -0.85
N VAL A 62 -5.83 -2.93 -1.26
CA VAL A 62 -7.06 -3.69 -0.97
C VAL A 62 -7.29 -4.72 -2.06
N VAL A 63 -7.11 -5.98 -1.71
CA VAL A 63 -7.29 -7.15 -2.56
C VAL A 63 -8.65 -7.76 -2.27
N MET A 64 -9.59 -7.58 -3.19
CA MET A 64 -10.95 -8.12 -3.07
C MET A 64 -10.97 -9.58 -3.52
N ASP A 65 -11.39 -10.48 -2.64
CA ASP A 65 -11.77 -11.84 -3.03
C ASP A 65 -13.10 -11.79 -3.81
N GLN A 66 -13.35 -12.77 -4.69
CA GLN A 66 -14.58 -12.85 -5.47
C GLN A 66 -15.83 -12.98 -4.58
N LYS A 67 -15.66 -13.50 -3.36
CA LYS A 67 -16.75 -13.69 -2.40
C LYS A 67 -16.93 -12.51 -1.44
N ALA A 68 -16.11 -11.46 -1.54
CA ALA A 68 -16.23 -10.29 -0.68
C ALA A 68 -17.59 -9.61 -0.84
N THR A 69 -18.27 -9.31 0.27
CA THR A 69 -19.57 -8.64 0.18
C THR A 69 -19.38 -7.14 -0.06
N LYS A 70 -20.33 -6.54 -0.79
CA LYS A 70 -20.33 -5.10 -1.08
C LYS A 70 -20.31 -4.25 0.19
N ALA A 71 -21.04 -4.68 1.22
CA ALA A 71 -21.12 -3.98 2.51
C ALA A 71 -19.76 -3.96 3.24
N THR A 72 -19.07 -5.10 3.27
CA THR A 72 -17.72 -5.24 3.86
C THR A 72 -16.73 -4.31 3.14
N VAL A 73 -16.70 -4.34 1.80
CA VAL A 73 -15.81 -3.46 1.02
C VAL A 73 -16.13 -1.97 1.25
N GLN A 74 -17.41 -1.58 1.23
CA GLN A 74 -17.81 -0.19 1.43
C GLN A 74 -17.46 0.34 2.83
N THR A 75 -17.61 -0.51 3.85
CA THR A 75 -17.26 -0.15 5.24
C THR A 75 -15.76 0.12 5.36
N LEU A 76 -14.93 -0.77 4.80
CA LEU A 76 -13.49 -0.58 4.78
C LEU A 76 -13.08 0.66 4.00
N MET A 77 -13.65 0.87 2.81
CA MET A 77 -13.37 2.03 1.96
C MET A 77 -13.65 3.34 2.70
N LYS A 78 -14.83 3.46 3.32
CA LYS A 78 -15.21 4.65 4.09
C LYS A 78 -14.22 4.93 5.24
N ASN A 79 -13.76 3.89 5.93
CA ASN A 79 -12.81 4.05 7.04
C ASN A 79 -11.43 4.52 6.55
N LEU A 80 -10.94 3.94 5.45
CA LEU A 80 -9.67 4.33 4.85
C LEU A 80 -9.69 5.77 4.33
N GLU A 81 -10.80 6.18 3.70
CA GLU A 81 -11.03 7.57 3.27
C GLU A 81 -11.08 8.53 4.47
N THR A 82 -11.80 8.15 5.54
CA THR A 82 -11.91 8.96 6.77
C THR A 82 -10.55 9.23 7.39
N LEU A 83 -9.65 8.24 7.35
CA LEU A 83 -8.30 8.33 7.90
C LEU A 83 -7.27 8.84 6.90
N ASN A 84 -7.70 9.27 5.69
CA ASN A 84 -6.85 9.73 4.59
C ASN A 84 -5.73 8.73 4.25
N VAL A 85 -6.00 7.42 4.32
CA VAL A 85 -5.06 6.38 3.94
C VAL A 85 -5.05 6.27 2.41
N PRO A 86 -3.90 6.45 1.73
CA PRO A 86 -3.82 6.23 0.29
C PRO A 86 -4.14 4.77 -0.03
N THR A 87 -5.07 4.55 -0.97
CA THR A 87 -5.62 3.23 -1.26
C THR A 87 -5.52 2.86 -2.73
N LEU A 88 -5.20 1.60 -3.00
CA LEU A 88 -5.28 0.96 -4.30
C LEU A 88 -6.23 -0.24 -4.19
N PHE A 89 -7.31 -0.24 -4.97
CA PHE A 89 -8.23 -1.38 -5.05
C PHE A 89 -7.86 -2.29 -6.21
N THR A 90 -7.83 -3.60 -5.96
CA THR A 90 -7.58 -4.63 -6.98
C THR A 90 -8.40 -5.87 -6.69
N LYS A 91 -8.70 -6.63 -7.74
CA LYS A 91 -9.23 -8.00 -7.59
C LYS A 91 -8.07 -8.95 -7.29
N LYS A 92 -8.36 -10.06 -6.61
CA LYS A 92 -7.37 -11.10 -6.29
C LYS A 92 -6.62 -11.64 -7.50
N GLY A 93 -7.32 -11.90 -8.61
CA GLY A 93 -6.69 -12.38 -9.84
C GLY A 93 -5.74 -11.36 -10.47
N ASP A 94 -6.11 -10.08 -10.47
CA ASP A 94 -5.29 -9.00 -11.03
C ASP A 94 -4.08 -8.72 -10.13
N TYR A 95 -4.24 -8.83 -8.81
CA TYR A 95 -3.19 -8.60 -7.84
C TYR A 95 -1.97 -9.51 -8.07
N GLU A 96 -2.18 -10.81 -8.30
CA GLU A 96 -1.08 -11.74 -8.58
C GLU A 96 -0.33 -11.40 -9.87
N ILE A 97 -1.05 -10.93 -10.89
CA ILE A 97 -0.47 -10.51 -12.17
C ILE A 97 0.38 -9.25 -11.96
N LEU A 98 -0.12 -8.28 -11.19
CA LEU A 98 0.57 -7.03 -10.89
C LEU A 98 1.84 -7.26 -10.05
N LEU A 99 1.80 -8.20 -9.11
CA LEU A 99 2.98 -8.66 -8.37
C LEU A 99 4.02 -9.31 -9.30
N LYS A 100 3.60 -10.29 -10.11
CA LYS A 100 4.50 -11.02 -11.03
C LYS A 100 5.18 -10.10 -12.04
N ARG A 101 4.46 -9.09 -12.53
CA ARG A 101 4.98 -8.08 -13.45
C ARG A 101 5.82 -7.00 -12.76
N GLY A 102 5.88 -6.99 -11.42
CA GLY A 102 6.62 -6.02 -10.64
C GLY A 102 6.02 -4.61 -10.66
N VAL A 103 4.77 -4.46 -11.08
CA VAL A 103 4.02 -3.18 -11.08
C VAL A 103 3.75 -2.73 -9.65
N ILE A 104 3.47 -3.68 -8.76
CA ILE A 104 3.28 -3.46 -7.33
C ILE A 104 4.31 -4.30 -6.58
N LYS A 105 4.98 -3.70 -5.60
CA LYS A 105 5.91 -4.37 -4.69
C LYS A 105 5.57 -3.96 -3.26
N PRO A 106 4.65 -4.69 -2.58
CA PRO A 106 4.32 -4.40 -1.20
C PRO A 106 5.57 -4.60 -0.34
N ALA A 107 5.93 -3.57 0.41
CA ALA A 107 6.95 -3.63 1.43
C ALA A 107 6.27 -3.14 2.71
N PRO A 108 5.91 -4.03 3.66
CA PRO A 108 5.37 -3.59 4.93
C PRO A 108 6.35 -2.63 5.62
N ALA A 109 5.86 -1.62 6.34
CA ALA A 109 6.70 -0.90 7.28
C ALA A 109 7.28 -1.89 8.31
N PRO A 110 8.55 -1.72 8.72
CA PRO A 110 9.19 -2.57 9.72
C PRO A 110 8.53 -2.45 11.10
#